data_AF-A0A1I1Q8V8-F1
#
_entry.id   AF-A0A1I1Q8V8-F1
#
_cell.length_a   1.000
_cell.length_b   1.000
_cell.length_c   1.000
_cell.angle_alpha   90.00
_cell.angle_beta   90.00
_cell.angle_gamma   90.00
#
_symmetry.space_group_name_H-M   'P 1'
#
loop_
_entity.id
_entity.type
_entity.pdbx_description
1 polymer ?
#
loop_
_entity_poly.entity_id
_entity_poly.type
_entity_poly.pdbx_seq_one_letter_code
_entity_poly.pdbx_strand_id
1 'polypeptide(L)'
;MRQSLSDFLDRSSVRYTIMGVILFNAVILGLETSESVMNTTGGLIVALDTACLAIFVAELVAKLYARGWRFFRNAWNVFDFVVVGIALMPATGALSVLRALRILRLLRVVSVAPTLRRVVEGFISALPGMASVFLLMGVIFYISAVIATKLFAPTFPDWFGTLGRSLYTLFQVMTLESWSMGIVRPVMEVHPEAWIFFVPFILITTFAVVNLVVGLIVNSMQDAHAEESNAATDTYRDEVLQRLIAIEKRLDAGR
;
A
#
# COMPACT_ATOMS: atom_id res chain seq x y z
N MET A 1 -13.31 -8.33 -32.30
CA MET A 1 -13.52 -6.96 -31.77
C MET A 1 -12.97 -6.77 -30.35
N ARG A 2 -13.42 -7.52 -29.32
CA ARG A 2 -12.91 -7.38 -27.94
C ARG A 2 -11.41 -7.66 -27.80
N GLN A 3 -10.91 -8.69 -28.49
CA GLN A 3 -9.50 -9.07 -28.45
C GLN A 3 -8.61 -8.01 -29.11
N SER A 4 -8.99 -7.53 -30.30
CA SER A 4 -8.32 -6.43 -31.00
C SER A 4 -8.26 -5.13 -30.17
N LEU A 5 -9.31 -4.85 -29.39
CA LEU A 5 -9.32 -3.70 -28.47
C LEU A 5 -8.37 -3.93 -27.28
N SER A 6 -8.30 -5.15 -26.74
CA SER A 6 -7.33 -5.48 -25.70
C SER A 6 -5.89 -5.30 -26.21
N ASP A 7 -5.59 -5.84 -27.40
CA ASP A 7 -4.27 -5.74 -28.01
C ASP A 7 -3.88 -4.28 -28.30
N PHE A 8 -4.86 -3.43 -28.63
CA PHE A 8 -4.64 -1.99 -28.76
C PHE A 8 -4.33 -1.31 -27.42
N LEU A 9 -5.10 -1.62 -26.37
CA LEU A 9 -4.93 -1.04 -25.03
C LEU A 9 -3.60 -1.45 -24.36
N ASP A 10 -3.07 -2.62 -24.70
CA ASP A 10 -1.81 -3.12 -24.15
C ASP A 10 -0.57 -2.54 -24.88
N ARG A 11 -0.76 -1.73 -25.92
CA ARG A 11 0.35 -1.05 -26.62
C ARG A 11 1.09 -0.10 -25.68
N SER A 12 2.41 -0.12 -25.79
CA SER A 12 3.28 0.79 -25.05
C SER A 12 2.94 2.26 -25.29
N SER A 13 2.57 2.64 -26.52
CA SER A 13 2.14 3.99 -26.86
C SER A 13 0.93 4.45 -26.05
N VAL A 14 -0.13 3.64 -25.98
CA VAL A 14 -1.33 3.94 -25.18
C VAL A 14 -0.96 4.10 -23.71
N ARG A 15 -0.14 3.19 -23.17
CA ARG A 15 0.36 3.28 -21.79
C ARG A 15 1.14 4.57 -21.52
N TYR A 16 2.06 4.95 -22.41
CA TYR A 16 2.82 6.20 -22.28
C TYR A 16 1.93 7.44 -22.41
N THR A 17 0.92 7.42 -23.29
CA THR A 17 -0.08 8.50 -23.39
C THR A 17 -0.86 8.67 -22.09
N ILE A 18 -1.41 7.58 -21.53
CA ILE A 18 -2.15 7.64 -20.27
C ILE A 18 -1.25 8.11 -19.13
N MET A 19 0.00 7.65 -19.07
CA MET A 19 0.97 8.14 -18.10
C MET A 19 1.23 9.65 -18.25
N GLY A 20 1.36 10.14 -19.49
CA GLY A 20 1.48 11.58 -19.77
C GLY A 20 0.28 12.38 -19.27
N VAL A 21 -0.94 11.87 -19.49
CA VAL A 21 -2.17 12.49 -18.98
C VAL A 21 -2.21 12.51 -17.45
N ILE A 22 -1.75 11.45 -16.77
CA ILE A 22 -1.66 11.41 -15.30
C ILE A 22 -0.67 12.46 -14.79
N LEU A 23 0.52 12.55 -15.39
CA LEU A 23 1.53 13.54 -14.98
C LEU A 23 1.05 14.97 -15.23
N PHE A 24 0.39 15.20 -16.37
CA PHE A 24 -0.23 16.49 -16.67
C PHE A 24 -1.33 16.84 -15.65
N ASN A 25 -2.19 15.88 -15.31
CA ASN A 25 -3.23 16.08 -14.30
C ASN A 25 -2.63 16.36 -12.91
N ALA A 26 -1.50 15.76 -12.56
CA ALA A 26 -0.79 16.07 -11.32
C ALA A 26 -0.33 17.54 -11.25
N VAL A 27 0.18 18.08 -12.36
CA VAL A 27 0.56 19.50 -12.45
C VAL A 27 -0.67 20.40 -12.30
N ILE A 28 -1.76 20.10 -12.99
CA ILE A 28 -3.04 20.83 -12.86
C ILE A 28 -3.50 20.87 -11.41
N LEU A 29 -3.49 19.71 -10.73
CA LEU A 29 -3.92 19.62 -9.34
C LEU A 29 -3.03 20.45 -8.39
N GLY A 30 -1.72 20.52 -8.68
CA GLY A 30 -0.81 21.42 -7.98
C GLY A 30 -1.17 22.90 -8.21
N LEU A 31 -1.54 23.28 -9.43
CA LEU A 31 -1.97 24.65 -9.75
C LEU A 31 -3.30 25.02 -9.07
N GLU A 32 -4.22 24.07 -8.89
CA GLU A 32 -5.48 24.27 -8.15
C GLU A 32 -5.27 24.69 -6.69
N THR A 33 -4.09 24.40 -6.10
CA THR A 33 -3.78 24.80 -4.72
C THR A 33 -3.46 26.28 -4.57
N SER A 34 -3.18 27.00 -5.66
CA SER A 34 -2.83 28.42 -5.64
C SER A 34 -4.06 29.29 -5.92
N GLU A 35 -4.47 30.08 -4.92
CA GLU A 35 -5.58 31.03 -5.07
C GLU A 35 -5.33 32.05 -6.19
N SER A 36 -4.10 32.53 -6.34
CA SER A 36 -3.70 33.49 -7.38
C SER A 36 -3.93 32.95 -8.80
N VAL A 37 -3.54 31.68 -9.01
CA VAL A 37 -3.69 31.00 -10.30
C VAL A 37 -5.16 30.68 -10.58
N MET A 38 -5.90 30.22 -9.55
CA MET A 38 -7.32 29.92 -9.68
C MET A 38 -8.16 31.17 -9.99
N ASN A 39 -7.79 32.33 -9.46
CA ASN A 39 -8.48 33.59 -9.77
C ASN A 39 -8.26 34.07 -11.21
N THR A 40 -7.10 33.76 -11.81
CA THR A 40 -6.75 34.20 -13.17
C THR A 40 -7.19 33.22 -14.24
N THR A 41 -7.02 31.92 -13.98
CA THR A 41 -7.12 30.86 -15.00
C THR A 41 -7.92 29.64 -14.51
N GLY A 42 -8.62 29.74 -13.38
CA GLY A 42 -9.27 28.61 -12.72
C GLY A 42 -10.31 27.88 -13.58
N GLY A 43 -11.06 28.61 -14.42
CA GLY A 43 -12.02 27.98 -15.35
C GLY A 43 -11.36 27.02 -16.34
N LEU A 44 -10.20 27.39 -16.88
CA LEU A 44 -9.43 26.53 -17.79
C LEU A 44 -8.84 25.32 -17.04
N ILE A 45 -8.33 25.54 -15.83
CA ILE A 45 -7.74 24.47 -14.99
C ILE A 45 -8.78 23.40 -14.68
N VAL A 46 -9.97 23.80 -14.23
CA VAL A 46 -11.08 22.87 -13.95
C VAL A 46 -11.55 22.16 -15.23
N ALA A 47 -11.60 22.86 -16.37
CA ALA A 47 -11.95 22.24 -17.65
C ALA A 47 -10.93 21.17 -18.07
N LEU A 48 -9.63 21.46 -17.90
CA LEU A 48 -8.56 20.51 -18.19
C LEU A 48 -8.55 19.32 -17.21
N ASP A 49 -8.82 19.54 -15.92
CA ASP A 49 -8.99 18.45 -14.95
C ASP A 49 -10.15 17.52 -15.34
N THR A 50 -11.28 18.12 -15.73
CA THR A 50 -12.47 17.40 -16.19
C THR A 50 -12.17 16.61 -17.47
N ALA A 51 -11.41 17.18 -18.40
CA ALA A 51 -10.97 16.49 -19.61
C ALA A 51 -10.06 15.29 -19.29
N CYS A 52 -9.11 15.44 -18.36
CA CYS A 52 -8.26 14.34 -17.89
C CYS A 52 -9.12 13.21 -17.28
N LEU A 53 -10.09 13.56 -16.43
CA LEU A 53 -11.02 12.59 -15.86
C LEU A 53 -11.84 11.87 -16.93
N ALA A 54 -12.34 12.59 -17.94
CA ALA A 54 -13.08 11.99 -19.04
C ALA A 54 -12.24 10.96 -19.83
N ILE A 55 -10.95 11.28 -20.08
CA ILE A 55 -10.00 10.34 -20.70
C ILE A 55 -9.85 9.07 -19.83
N PHE A 56 -9.71 9.23 -18.51
CA PHE A 56 -9.59 8.11 -17.59
C PHE A 56 -10.83 7.22 -17.55
N VAL A 57 -12.01 7.82 -17.59
CA VAL A 57 -13.28 7.07 -17.66
C VAL A 57 -13.39 6.33 -18.98
N ALA A 58 -13.08 6.97 -20.10
CA ALA A 58 -13.11 6.35 -21.42
C ALA A 58 -12.15 5.15 -21.50
N GLU A 59 -10.93 5.30 -20.98
CA GLU A 59 -9.93 4.24 -20.92
C GLU A 59 -10.38 3.07 -20.04
N LEU A 60 -10.97 3.36 -18.88
CA LEU A 60 -11.49 2.34 -17.96
C LEU A 60 -12.67 1.56 -18.58
N VAL A 61 -13.60 2.26 -19.22
CA VAL A 61 -14.73 1.63 -19.94
C VAL A 61 -14.23 0.77 -21.09
N ALA A 62 -13.23 1.24 -21.85
CA ALA A 62 -12.61 0.45 -22.91
C ALA A 62 -11.96 -0.83 -22.36
N LYS A 63 -11.22 -0.74 -21.25
CA LYS A 63 -10.63 -1.90 -20.55
C LYS A 63 -11.71 -2.87 -20.06
N LEU A 64 -12.79 -2.36 -19.47
CA LEU A 64 -13.90 -3.17 -18.97
C LEU A 64 -14.61 -3.91 -20.10
N TYR A 65 -14.88 -3.24 -21.22
CA TYR A 65 -15.50 -3.85 -22.40
C TYR A 65 -14.60 -4.88 -23.07
N ALA A 66 -13.29 -4.60 -23.21
CA ALA A 66 -12.33 -5.51 -23.81
C ALA A 66 -12.14 -6.80 -22.98
N ARG A 67 -12.03 -6.66 -21.64
CA ARG A 67 -11.65 -7.76 -20.74
C ARG A 67 -12.85 -8.44 -20.06
N GLY A 68 -14.02 -7.81 -20.03
CA GLY A 68 -15.22 -8.35 -19.40
C GLY A 68 -14.99 -8.72 -17.93
N TRP A 69 -15.46 -9.90 -17.51
CA TRP A 69 -15.29 -10.37 -16.12
C TRP A 69 -13.83 -10.55 -15.68
N ARG A 70 -12.90 -10.78 -16.63
CA ARG A 70 -11.46 -10.90 -16.32
C ARG A 70 -10.87 -9.58 -15.83
N PHE A 71 -11.55 -8.46 -16.07
CA PHE A 71 -11.17 -7.15 -15.53
C PHE A 71 -11.04 -7.19 -14.00
N PHE A 72 -12.03 -7.77 -13.31
CA PHE A 72 -12.09 -7.81 -11.84
C PHE A 72 -11.13 -8.80 -11.19
N ARG A 73 -10.49 -9.68 -11.97
CA ARG A 73 -9.44 -10.58 -11.47
C ARG A 73 -8.07 -9.92 -11.37
N ASN A 74 -7.89 -8.75 -11.97
CA ASN A 74 -6.63 -8.02 -11.93
C ASN A 74 -6.72 -6.89 -10.89
N ALA A 75 -5.90 -6.98 -9.83
CA ALA A 75 -5.92 -6.02 -8.72
C ALA A 75 -5.69 -4.57 -9.17
N TRP A 76 -4.84 -4.34 -10.16
CA TRP A 76 -4.57 -3.00 -10.70
C TRP A 76 -5.74 -2.41 -11.47
N ASN A 77 -6.50 -3.25 -12.16
CA ASN A 77 -7.73 -2.83 -12.83
C ASN A 77 -8.82 -2.48 -11.82
N VAL A 78 -8.97 -3.27 -10.75
CA VAL A 78 -9.90 -2.97 -9.66
C VAL A 78 -9.50 -1.69 -8.95
N PHE A 79 -8.21 -1.48 -8.69
CA PHE A 79 -7.67 -0.24 -8.14
C PHE A 79 -8.02 0.97 -9.01
N ASP A 80 -7.73 0.92 -10.31
CA ASP A 80 -8.10 1.98 -11.26
C ASP A 80 -9.61 2.27 -11.24
N PHE A 81 -10.43 1.21 -11.18
CA PHE A 81 -11.89 1.33 -11.13
C PHE A 81 -12.36 2.05 -9.87
N VAL A 82 -11.85 1.68 -8.69
CA VAL A 82 -12.20 2.33 -7.41
C VAL A 82 -11.78 3.79 -7.43
N VAL A 83 -10.57 4.07 -7.87
CA VAL A 83 -10.00 5.43 -7.87
C VAL A 83 -10.75 6.37 -8.83
N VAL A 84 -11.07 5.91 -10.05
CA VAL A 84 -11.90 6.67 -10.99
C VAL A 84 -13.34 6.79 -10.48
N GLY A 85 -13.86 5.74 -9.83
CA GLY A 85 -15.18 5.76 -9.19
C GLY A 85 -15.31 6.83 -8.11
N ILE A 86 -14.32 6.95 -7.22
CA ILE A 86 -14.25 8.02 -6.20
C ILE A 86 -14.23 9.40 -6.87
N ALA A 87 -13.50 9.55 -7.97
CA ALA A 87 -13.42 10.82 -8.70
C ALA A 87 -14.76 11.24 -9.34
N LEU A 88 -15.59 10.28 -9.73
CA LEU A 88 -16.93 10.52 -10.29
C LEU A 88 -18.00 10.82 -9.23
N MET A 89 -17.79 10.43 -7.97
CA MET A 89 -18.80 10.63 -6.94
C MET A 89 -19.03 12.14 -6.66
N PRO A 90 -20.30 12.58 -6.61
CA PRO A 90 -20.63 13.96 -6.25
C PRO A 90 -20.29 14.20 -4.77
N ALA A 91 -19.36 15.12 -4.52
CA ALA A 91 -18.93 15.48 -3.17
C ALA A 91 -19.86 16.55 -2.56
N THR A 92 -21.10 16.14 -2.23
CA THR A 92 -22.09 16.99 -1.55
C THR A 92 -22.23 16.60 -0.07
N GLY A 93 -22.45 17.58 0.82
CA GLY A 93 -22.71 17.35 2.24
C GLY A 93 -21.59 16.59 2.98
N ALA A 94 -21.96 15.54 3.72
CA ALA A 94 -21.08 14.71 4.56
C ALA A 94 -19.96 13.98 3.80
N LEU A 95 -20.03 13.95 2.45
CA LEU A 95 -19.02 13.35 1.59
C LEU A 95 -18.01 14.38 1.04
N SER A 96 -17.85 15.53 1.72
CA SER A 96 -16.87 16.56 1.34
C SER A 96 -15.43 16.01 1.29
N VAL A 97 -15.10 15.03 2.14
CA VAL A 97 -13.81 14.33 2.13
C VAL A 97 -13.55 13.63 0.80
N LEU A 98 -14.59 13.14 0.09
CA LEU A 98 -14.42 12.52 -1.23
C LEU A 98 -13.82 13.50 -2.25
N ARG A 99 -14.03 14.81 -2.08
CA ARG A 99 -13.39 15.85 -2.90
C ARG A 99 -11.87 15.80 -2.75
N ALA A 100 -11.39 15.71 -1.52
CA ALA A 100 -9.96 15.59 -1.24
C ALA A 100 -9.41 14.26 -1.75
N LEU A 101 -10.16 13.16 -1.61
CA LEU A 101 -9.75 11.84 -2.11
C LEU A 101 -9.66 11.75 -3.64
N ARG A 102 -10.15 12.74 -4.39
CA ARG A 102 -9.93 12.79 -5.86
C ARG A 102 -8.45 12.86 -6.21
N ILE A 103 -7.59 13.36 -5.32
CA ILE A 103 -6.12 13.34 -5.50
C ILE A 103 -5.56 11.91 -5.62
N LEU A 104 -6.26 10.91 -5.07
CA LEU A 104 -5.86 9.51 -5.18
C LEU A 104 -5.80 9.03 -6.64
N ARG A 105 -6.45 9.72 -7.59
CA ARG A 105 -6.29 9.44 -9.04
C ARG A 105 -4.87 9.57 -9.55
N LEU A 106 -4.01 10.33 -8.86
CA LEU A 106 -2.60 10.42 -9.19
C LEU A 106 -1.86 9.11 -8.88
N LEU A 107 -2.35 8.31 -7.93
CA LEU A 107 -1.80 6.98 -7.62
C LEU A 107 -1.96 5.99 -8.78
N ARG A 108 -2.77 6.31 -9.79
CA ARG A 108 -2.80 5.54 -11.06
C ARG A 108 -1.45 5.53 -11.77
N VAL A 109 -0.53 6.45 -11.46
CA VAL A 109 0.85 6.34 -11.96
C VAL A 109 1.49 5.01 -11.54
N VAL A 110 1.19 4.54 -10.33
CA VAL A 110 1.63 3.23 -9.81
C VAL A 110 1.01 2.11 -10.63
N SER A 111 -0.29 2.21 -10.92
CA SER A 111 -0.98 1.20 -11.73
C SER A 111 -0.57 1.27 -13.20
N VAL A 112 0.00 2.34 -13.75
CA VAL A 112 0.39 2.41 -15.17
C VAL A 112 1.88 2.10 -15.37
N ALA A 113 2.73 2.42 -14.39
CA ALA A 113 4.18 2.22 -14.45
C ALA A 113 4.59 0.83 -13.92
N PRO A 114 5.11 -0.09 -14.78
CA PRO A 114 5.46 -1.45 -14.35
C PRO A 114 6.56 -1.50 -13.28
N THR A 115 7.46 -0.52 -13.25
CA THR A 115 8.48 -0.39 -12.20
C THR A 115 7.84 -0.14 -10.84
N LEU A 116 6.91 0.81 -10.76
CA LEU A 116 6.20 1.13 -9.51
C LEU A 116 5.29 -0.02 -9.06
N ARG A 117 4.62 -0.70 -10.00
CA ARG A 117 3.86 -1.92 -9.69
C ARG A 117 4.73 -2.95 -8.99
N ARG A 118 5.90 -3.25 -9.54
CA ARG A 118 6.83 -4.22 -8.96
C ARG A 118 7.28 -3.84 -7.55
N VAL A 119 7.53 -2.55 -7.30
CA VAL A 119 7.87 -2.06 -5.94
C VAL A 119 6.72 -2.32 -4.97
N VAL A 120 5.50 -1.94 -5.32
CA VAL A 120 4.32 -2.14 -4.46
C VAL A 120 3.97 -3.61 -4.29
N GLU A 121 4.04 -4.40 -5.36
CA GLU A 121 3.87 -5.86 -5.32
C GLU A 121 4.89 -6.50 -4.39
N GLY A 122 6.15 -6.08 -4.44
CA GLY A 122 7.20 -6.55 -3.52
C GLY A 122 6.92 -6.22 -2.05
N PHE A 123 6.42 -5.01 -1.77
CA PHE A 123 5.99 -4.64 -0.42
C PHE A 123 4.80 -5.49 0.04
N ILE A 124 3.79 -5.68 -0.80
CA ILE A 124 2.60 -6.47 -0.47
C ILE A 124 2.95 -7.95 -0.31
N SER A 125 3.82 -8.51 -1.14
CA SER A 125 4.24 -9.92 -1.05
C SER A 125 5.05 -10.23 0.20
N ALA A 126 5.68 -9.23 0.82
CA ALA A 126 6.37 -9.39 2.10
C ALA A 126 5.40 -9.46 3.30
N LEU A 127 4.18 -8.91 3.19
CA LEU A 127 3.23 -8.85 4.31
C LEU A 127 2.72 -10.22 4.81
N PRO A 128 2.39 -11.21 3.97
CA PRO A 128 1.92 -12.52 4.41
C PRO A 128 2.86 -13.22 5.38
N GLY A 129 4.18 -13.11 5.17
CA GLY A 129 5.20 -13.68 6.06
C GLY A 129 5.16 -13.10 7.49
N MET A 130 4.43 -12.01 7.70
CA MET A 130 4.32 -11.28 8.97
C MET A 130 2.90 -11.14 9.48
N ALA A 131 1.92 -11.75 8.80
CA ALA A 131 0.52 -11.60 9.15
C ALA A 131 0.26 -11.97 10.63
N SER A 132 0.98 -12.96 11.16
CA SER A 132 0.93 -13.36 12.58
C SER A 132 1.38 -12.27 13.54
N VAL A 133 2.45 -11.52 13.21
CA VAL A 133 2.97 -10.42 14.02
C VAL A 133 2.00 -9.24 13.98
N PHE A 134 1.46 -8.90 12.81
CA PHE A 134 0.41 -7.87 12.69
C PHE A 134 -0.84 -8.23 13.48
N LEU A 135 -1.27 -9.50 13.45
CA LEU A 135 -2.41 -9.98 14.23
C LEU A 135 -2.14 -9.86 15.73
N LEU A 136 -0.97 -10.32 16.19
CA LEU A 136 -0.57 -10.21 17.61
C LEU A 136 -0.52 -8.75 18.05
N MET A 137 0.09 -7.87 17.24
CA MET A 137 0.14 -6.43 17.51
C MET A 137 -1.26 -5.83 17.60
N GLY A 138 -2.16 -6.19 16.67
CA GLY A 138 -3.54 -5.73 16.67
C GLY A 138 -4.30 -6.14 17.93
N VAL A 139 -4.11 -7.37 18.41
CA VAL A 139 -4.69 -7.85 19.67
C VAL A 139 -4.14 -7.07 20.87
N ILE A 140 -2.82 -6.88 20.94
CA ILE A 140 -2.17 -6.09 22.01
C ILE A 140 -2.68 -4.65 22.01
N PHE A 141 -2.78 -4.02 20.84
CA PHE A 141 -3.33 -2.68 20.68
C PHE A 141 -4.78 -2.58 21.15
N TYR A 142 -5.63 -3.53 20.74
CA TYR A 142 -7.04 -3.53 21.11
C TYR A 142 -7.23 -3.70 22.63
N ILE A 143 -6.54 -4.68 23.24
CA ILE A 143 -6.60 -4.91 24.69
C ILE A 143 -6.10 -3.68 25.44
N SER A 144 -4.96 -3.11 25.03
CA SER A 144 -4.38 -1.92 25.66
C SER A 144 -5.30 -0.72 25.52
N ALA A 145 -5.96 -0.53 24.38
CA ALA A 145 -6.91 0.55 24.18
C ALA A 145 -8.14 0.42 25.08
N VAL A 146 -8.70 -0.79 25.22
CA VAL A 146 -9.81 -1.05 26.16
C VAL A 146 -9.40 -0.74 27.60
N ILE A 147 -8.22 -1.20 28.03
CA ILE A 147 -7.68 -0.93 29.37
C ILE A 147 -7.50 0.58 29.58
N ALA A 148 -6.85 1.28 28.65
CA ALA A 148 -6.61 2.71 28.74
C ALA A 148 -7.91 3.52 28.77
N THR A 149 -8.90 3.16 27.95
CA THR A 149 -10.24 3.77 28.03
C THR A 149 -10.86 3.57 29.41
N LYS A 150 -10.78 2.36 29.99
CA LYS A 150 -11.39 2.09 31.29
C LYS A 150 -10.69 2.79 32.44
N LEU A 151 -9.37 2.91 32.40
CA LEU A 151 -8.57 3.51 33.48
C LEU A 151 -8.55 5.04 33.40
N PHE A 152 -8.37 5.60 32.20
CA PHE A 152 -8.01 7.01 32.04
C PHE A 152 -9.11 7.88 31.43
N ALA A 153 -10.19 7.32 30.85
CA ALA A 153 -11.28 8.12 30.29
C ALA A 153 -11.91 9.14 31.27
N PRO A 154 -12.13 8.81 32.57
CA PRO A 154 -12.80 9.75 33.47
C PRO A 154 -12.00 11.03 33.73
N THR A 155 -10.67 10.96 33.67
CA THR A 155 -9.78 12.09 33.99
C THR A 155 -9.11 12.68 32.75
N PHE A 156 -8.97 11.90 31.67
CA PHE A 156 -8.35 12.29 30.39
C PHE A 156 -9.25 11.93 29.19
N PRO A 157 -10.44 12.53 29.06
CA PRO A 157 -11.41 12.16 28.01
C PRO A 157 -10.93 12.49 26.58
N ASP A 158 -10.05 13.47 26.40
CA ASP A 158 -9.53 13.84 25.08
C ASP A 158 -8.58 12.78 24.50
N TRP A 159 -7.82 12.10 25.36
CA TRP A 159 -6.90 11.04 24.96
C TRP A 159 -7.54 9.64 25.07
N PHE A 160 -8.35 9.40 26.10
CA PHE A 160 -8.84 8.06 26.42
C PHE A 160 -10.36 7.95 26.51
N GLY A 161 -11.12 9.02 26.25
CA GLY A 161 -12.58 9.04 26.44
C GLY A 161 -13.39 8.08 25.56
N THR A 162 -12.81 7.59 24.47
CA THR A 162 -13.41 6.56 23.63
C THR A 162 -12.35 5.57 23.17
N LEU A 163 -12.77 4.37 22.76
CA LEU A 163 -11.85 3.35 22.23
C LEU A 163 -11.00 3.90 21.07
N GLY A 164 -11.59 4.68 20.17
CA GLY A 164 -10.88 5.29 19.04
C GLY A 164 -9.84 6.31 19.47
N ARG A 165 -10.14 7.15 20.47
CA ARG A 165 -9.17 8.09 21.05
C ARG A 165 -8.02 7.33 21.72
N SER A 166 -8.32 6.29 22.50
CA SER A 166 -7.29 5.45 23.12
C SER A 166 -6.40 4.76 22.09
N LEU A 167 -6.96 4.22 21.00
CA LEU A 167 -6.19 3.64 19.90
C LEU A 167 -5.25 4.67 19.26
N TYR A 168 -5.73 5.89 19.02
CA TYR A 168 -4.94 6.98 18.46
C TYR A 168 -3.80 7.40 19.41
N THR A 169 -4.09 7.62 20.69
CA THR A 169 -3.07 7.99 21.68
C THR A 169 -2.05 6.87 21.88
N LEU A 170 -2.48 5.60 21.92
CA LEU A 170 -1.55 4.48 22.03
C LEU A 170 -0.69 4.29 20.77
N PHE A 171 -1.21 4.66 19.60
CA PHE A 171 -0.39 4.74 18.38
C PHE A 171 0.70 5.80 18.50
N GLN A 172 0.36 7.01 18.99
CA GLN A 172 1.33 8.08 19.28
C GLN A 172 2.38 7.63 20.32
N VAL A 173 1.96 6.93 21.38
CA VAL A 173 2.87 6.37 22.39
C VAL A 173 3.78 5.31 21.79
N MET A 174 3.27 4.42 20.92
CA MET A 174 4.08 3.42 20.22
C MET A 174 5.15 4.07 19.32
N THR A 175 4.85 5.20 18.67
CA THR A 175 5.85 5.94 17.87
C THR A 175 6.84 6.74 18.74
N LEU A 176 6.74 6.63 20.07
CA LEU A 176 7.52 7.37 21.06
C LEU A 176 7.38 8.90 20.93
N GLU A 177 6.34 9.37 20.25
CA GLU A 177 6.12 10.79 20.02
C GLU A 177 5.51 11.40 21.28
N SER A 178 6.24 12.30 21.93
CA SER A 178 5.83 12.98 23.17
C SER A 178 5.23 12.07 24.25
N TRP A 179 5.56 10.78 24.25
CA TRP A 179 4.85 9.79 25.06
C TRP A 179 4.97 10.08 26.56
N SER A 180 6.13 10.54 27.02
CA SER A 180 6.34 10.88 28.44
C SER A 180 5.83 12.27 28.78
N MET A 181 6.38 13.31 28.15
CA MET A 181 6.05 14.71 28.48
C MET A 181 4.62 15.11 28.11
N GLY A 182 4.11 14.60 26.98
CA GLY A 182 2.80 14.97 26.45
C GLY A 182 1.65 14.10 26.95
N ILE A 183 1.92 12.86 27.37
CA ILE A 183 0.87 11.90 27.79
C ILE A 183 1.13 11.38 29.21
N VAL A 184 2.17 10.57 29.42
CA VAL A 184 2.29 9.77 30.66
C VAL A 184 2.57 10.62 31.91
N ARG A 185 3.36 11.69 31.82
CA ARG A 185 3.62 12.58 32.96
C ARG A 185 2.35 13.31 33.43
N PRO A 186 1.58 13.97 32.55
CA PRO A 186 0.25 14.49 32.92
C PRO A 186 -0.66 13.42 33.50
N VAL A 187 -0.68 12.20 32.92
CA VAL A 187 -1.49 11.10 33.47
C VAL A 187 -1.02 10.72 34.88
N MET A 188 0.30 10.70 35.15
CA MET A 188 0.86 10.39 36.46
C MET A 188 0.61 11.45 37.54
N GLU A 189 0.27 12.69 37.17
CA GLU A 189 -0.16 13.70 38.14
C GLU A 189 -1.48 13.30 38.82
N VAL A 190 -2.30 12.49 38.15
CA VAL A 190 -3.60 12.00 38.66
C VAL A 190 -3.56 10.51 39.00
N HIS A 191 -2.82 9.71 38.23
CA HIS A 191 -2.66 8.27 38.39
C HIS A 191 -1.17 7.92 38.52
N PRO A 192 -0.54 8.08 39.70
CA PRO A 192 0.91 7.96 39.89
C PRO A 192 1.52 6.65 39.36
N GLU A 193 0.76 5.57 39.37
CA GLU A 193 1.13 4.24 38.89
C GLU A 193 0.92 4.01 37.38
N ALA A 194 0.50 5.02 36.61
CA ALA A 194 0.21 4.87 35.19
C ALA A 194 1.41 4.36 34.37
N TRP A 195 2.64 4.62 34.82
CA TRP A 195 3.86 4.06 34.19
C TRP A 195 3.86 2.53 34.13
N ILE A 196 3.18 1.84 35.07
CA ILE A 196 3.05 0.37 35.09
C ILE A 196 2.27 -0.13 33.86
N PHE A 197 1.38 0.70 33.29
CA PHE A 197 0.69 0.38 32.06
C PHE A 197 1.52 0.79 30.82
N PHE A 198 1.97 2.05 30.78
CA PHE A 198 2.58 2.61 29.57
C PHE A 198 3.99 2.06 29.29
N VAL A 199 4.82 1.81 30.30
CA VAL A 199 6.19 1.31 30.10
C VAL A 199 6.18 -0.11 29.53
N PRO A 200 5.44 -1.09 30.08
CA PRO A 200 5.33 -2.41 29.46
C PRO A 200 4.70 -2.36 28.06
N PHE A 201 3.68 -1.53 27.84
CA PHE A 201 3.12 -1.31 26.51
C PHE A 201 4.21 -0.90 25.52
N ILE A 202 5.00 0.13 25.83
CA ILE A 202 6.10 0.61 24.99
C ILE A 202 7.13 -0.49 24.74
N LEU A 203 7.57 -1.21 25.77
CA LEU A 203 8.55 -2.29 25.62
C LEU A 203 8.05 -3.38 24.67
N ILE A 204 6.80 -3.83 24.86
CA ILE A 204 6.20 -4.87 24.02
C ILE A 204 6.02 -4.39 22.58
N THR A 205 5.46 -3.21 22.36
CA THR A 205 5.20 -2.72 21.00
C THR A 205 6.48 -2.36 20.26
N THR A 206 7.45 -1.76 20.94
CA THR A 206 8.75 -1.41 20.34
C THR A 206 9.52 -2.66 19.97
N PHE A 207 9.56 -3.65 20.88
CA PHE A 207 10.20 -4.95 20.60
C PHE A 207 9.53 -5.66 19.41
N ALA A 208 8.19 -5.68 19.36
CA ALA A 208 7.47 -6.30 18.27
C ALA A 208 7.68 -5.57 16.92
N VAL A 209 7.74 -4.23 16.90
CA VAL A 209 8.08 -3.45 15.69
C VAL A 209 9.51 -3.74 15.23
N VAL A 210 10.48 -3.79 16.14
CA VAL A 210 11.87 -4.13 15.80
C VAL A 210 11.95 -5.56 15.23
N ASN A 211 11.28 -6.53 15.86
CA ASN A 211 11.24 -7.90 15.36
C ASN A 211 10.53 -8.03 14.02
N LEU A 212 9.54 -7.19 13.74
CA LEU A 212 8.90 -7.12 12.41
C LEU A 212 9.92 -6.70 11.35
N VAL A 213 10.70 -5.64 11.61
CA VAL A 213 11.73 -5.15 10.68
C VAL A 213 12.83 -6.18 10.49
N VAL A 214 13.34 -6.76 11.58
CA VAL A 214 14.36 -7.82 11.52
C VAL A 214 13.82 -9.03 10.77
N GLY A 215 12.58 -9.47 11.05
CA GLY A 215 11.93 -10.56 10.33
C GLY A 215 11.81 -10.29 8.84
N LEU A 216 11.61 -9.02 8.43
CA LEU A 216 11.50 -8.64 7.02
C LEU A 216 12.81 -8.80 6.31
N ILE A 217 13.86 -8.25 6.92
CA ILE A 217 15.21 -8.32 6.40
C ILE A 217 15.67 -9.77 6.33
N VAL A 218 15.42 -10.56 7.38
CA VAL A 218 15.80 -11.98 7.43
C VAL A 218 15.08 -12.78 6.36
N ASN A 219 13.75 -12.64 6.24
CA ASN A 219 12.99 -13.35 5.19
C ASN A 219 13.49 -12.96 3.80
N SER A 220 13.69 -11.66 3.51
CA SER A 220 14.20 -11.22 2.22
C SER A 220 15.62 -11.73 1.92
N MET A 221 16.50 -11.77 2.91
CA MET A 221 17.86 -12.31 2.75
C MET A 221 17.85 -13.83 2.54
N GLN A 222 16.98 -14.54 3.25
CA GLN A 222 16.80 -16.00 3.09
C GLN A 222 16.23 -16.35 1.73
N ASP A 223 15.22 -15.61 1.25
CA ASP A 223 14.64 -15.81 -0.08
C ASP A 223 15.71 -15.59 -1.17
N ALA A 224 16.53 -14.55 -1.04
CA ALA A 224 17.62 -14.29 -1.98
C ALA A 224 18.70 -15.40 -1.98
N HIS A 225 19.07 -15.93 -0.80
CA HIS A 225 20.02 -17.04 -0.71
C HIS A 225 19.42 -18.36 -1.22
N ALA A 226 18.14 -18.60 -0.99
CA ALA A 226 17.44 -19.79 -1.47
C ALA A 226 17.36 -19.79 -3.01
N GLU A 227 17.12 -18.62 -3.63
CA GLU A 227 17.11 -18.47 -5.09
C GLU A 227 18.49 -18.80 -5.70
N GLU A 228 19.58 -18.30 -5.09
CA GLU A 228 20.95 -18.60 -5.52
C GLU A 228 21.32 -20.08 -5.33
N SER A 229 20.97 -20.67 -4.18
CA SER A 229 21.24 -22.08 -3.90
C SER A 229 20.45 -23.04 -4.81
N ASN A 230 19.20 -22.69 -5.14
CA ASN A 230 18.39 -23.46 -6.07
C ASN A 230 18.96 -23.36 -7.49
N ALA A 231 19.36 -22.17 -7.93
CA ALA A 231 20.00 -21.98 -9.23
C ALA A 231 21.32 -22.78 -9.35
N ALA A 232 22.13 -22.82 -8.29
CA ALA A 232 23.35 -23.63 -8.24
C ALA A 232 23.04 -25.14 -8.30
N THR A 233 21.99 -25.58 -7.59
CA THR A 233 21.56 -27.00 -7.59
C THR A 233 21.03 -27.44 -8.94
N ASP A 234 20.23 -26.60 -9.61
CA ASP A 234 19.71 -26.88 -10.95
C ASP A 234 20.85 -26.95 -11.98
N THR A 235 21.82 -26.04 -11.90
CA THR A 235 23.03 -26.08 -12.75
C THR A 235 23.80 -27.40 -12.55
N TYR A 236 24.00 -27.82 -11.30
CA TYR A 236 24.66 -29.09 -10.99
C TYR A 236 23.88 -30.31 -11.50
N ARG A 237 22.55 -30.30 -11.36
CA ARG A 237 21.67 -31.36 -11.88
C ARG A 237 21.78 -31.47 -13.40
N ASP A 238 21.76 -30.35 -14.11
CA ASP A 238 21.90 -30.33 -15.56
C ASP A 238 23.26 -30.87 -16.01
N GLU A 239 24.35 -30.50 -15.32
CA GLU A 239 25.68 -31.07 -15.60
C GLU A 239 25.73 -32.59 -15.40
N VAL A 240 25.14 -33.10 -14.30
CA VAL A 240 25.09 -34.54 -14.03
C VAL A 240 24.27 -35.27 -15.08
N LEU A 241 23.11 -34.73 -15.47
CA LEU A 241 22.26 -35.31 -16.53
C LEU A 241 23.00 -35.36 -17.87
N GLN A 242 23.72 -34.29 -18.25
CA GLN A 242 24.53 -34.29 -19.46
C GLN A 242 25.62 -35.35 -19.44
N ARG A 243 26.30 -35.54 -18.29
CA ARG A 243 27.31 -36.60 -18.13
C ARG A 243 26.69 -37.99 -18.24
N LEU A 244 25.52 -38.23 -17.66
CA LEU A 244 24.82 -39.51 -17.76
C LEU A 244 24.43 -39.82 -19.21
N ILE A 245 23.86 -38.87 -19.93
CA ILE A 245 23.52 -39.02 -21.37
C ILE A 245 24.77 -39.34 -22.20
N ALA A 246 25.89 -38.67 -21.91
CA ALA A 246 27.16 -38.93 -22.60
C ALA A 246 27.71 -40.35 -22.31
N ILE A 247 27.53 -40.87 -21.09
CA ILE A 247 27.92 -42.24 -20.73
C ILE A 247 27.01 -43.26 -21.42
N GLU A 248 25.69 -43.06 -21.40
CA GLU A 248 24.71 -43.93 -22.06
C GLU A 248 25.03 -44.07 -23.55
N LYS A 249 25.27 -42.95 -24.23
CA LYS A 249 25.65 -42.94 -25.64
C LYS A 249 26.95 -43.70 -25.94
N ARG A 250 27.92 -43.70 -25.00
CA ARG A 250 29.16 -44.47 -25.13
C ARG A 250 28.96 -45.97 -24.91
N LEU A 251 28.07 -46.35 -24.00
CA LEU A 251 27.72 -47.74 -23.74
C LEU A 251 26.97 -48.36 -24.93
N ASP A 252 26.06 -47.60 -25.54
CA ASP A 252 25.32 -48.04 -26.73
C ASP A 252 26.21 -48.17 -27.97
N ALA A 253 27.25 -47.34 -28.10
CA ALA A 253 28.21 -47.42 -29.20
C ALA A 253 29.23 -48.57 -29.04
N GLY A 254 29.31 -49.20 -27.86
CA GLY A 254 30.21 -50.30 -27.54
C GLY A 254 29.58 -51.70 -27.65
N ARG A 255 28.30 -51.79 -28.03
CA ARG A 255 27.58 -53.03 -28.36
C ARG A 255 27.41 -53.17 -29.87
#